data_AF-A0A2E2V9I7-F1
#
_entry.id   AF-A0A2E2V9I7-F1
#
_cell.length_a   1.000
_cell.length_b   1.000
_cell.length_c   1.000
_cell.angle_alpha   90.00
_cell.angle_beta   90.00
_cell.angle_gamma   90.00
#
_symmetry.space_group_name_H-M   'P 1'
#
loop_
_entity.id
_entity.type
_entity.pdbx_description
1 polymer ?
#
loop_
_entity_poly.entity_id
_entity_poly.type
_entity_poly.pdbx_seq_one_letter_code
_entity_poly.pdbx_strand_id
1 'polypeptide(L)'
;MKKMLFILIFLFSCNTLDEQFGVQEFEDSFSYYDFVAYGWGEVFSGDKTLALDYFNQALNSYDITYYNSAVVGMGWAVTYQANNLLNTSECINNIEDCTDQVDEFRNNAKCYFYKASLNEDLSLQNSSQILDWCNDNEVDINQLYNNVDFMNLEMQDMVTYYTDCLDEDGNPYVSCFENFIIDLKVGYIYLEYLSYIQSILDESVANESSDDIISLFEQFYASYSNYNIMDDKSNYATDYTLTYKNITSLISTLYLNSGNYSSACEYAQYTCPDLACDENILNLIDCLDNF
;
A
#
# COMPACT_ATOMS: atom_id res chain seq x y z
N MET A 1 16.56 -48.49 -34.84
CA MET A 1 15.62 -48.18 -33.73
C MET A 1 16.32 -47.21 -32.79
N LYS A 2 16.08 -45.91 -32.96
CA LYS A 2 16.61 -44.88 -32.05
C LYS A 2 15.61 -44.72 -30.90
N LYS A 3 16.08 -45.02 -29.70
CA LYS A 3 15.34 -44.98 -28.44
C LYS A 3 15.20 -43.52 -27.99
N MET A 4 14.00 -43.15 -27.54
CA MET A 4 13.76 -41.93 -26.76
C MET A 4 14.62 -41.94 -25.49
N LEU A 5 15.11 -40.76 -25.10
CA LEU A 5 15.59 -40.51 -23.74
C LEU A 5 14.97 -39.19 -23.26
N PHE A 6 14.38 -39.25 -22.06
CA PHE A 6 13.69 -38.18 -21.36
C PHE A 6 14.63 -37.01 -21.05
N ILE A 7 14.15 -35.78 -21.22
CA ILE A 7 14.80 -34.57 -20.70
C ILE A 7 14.48 -34.51 -19.21
N LEU A 8 15.51 -34.74 -18.39
CA LEU A 8 15.52 -34.45 -16.96
C LEU A 8 15.72 -32.94 -16.78
N ILE A 9 14.81 -32.31 -16.05
CA ILE A 9 14.91 -30.95 -15.55
C ILE A 9 16.04 -30.93 -14.51
N PHE A 10 17.10 -30.18 -14.77
CA PHE A 10 18.11 -29.84 -13.77
C PHE A 10 17.65 -28.56 -13.05
N LEU A 11 17.30 -28.71 -11.78
CA LEU A 11 17.27 -27.64 -10.79
C LEU A 11 18.71 -27.14 -10.63
N PHE A 12 19.02 -25.97 -11.19
CA PHE A 12 20.28 -25.29 -10.91
C PHE A 12 20.13 -24.52 -9.60
N SER A 13 20.98 -24.92 -8.65
CA SER A 13 21.25 -24.33 -7.35
C SER A 13 21.51 -22.81 -7.42
N CYS A 14 20.82 -22.05 -6.56
CA CYS A 14 21.24 -20.73 -6.09
C CYS A 14 22.68 -20.82 -5.57
N ASN A 15 23.62 -20.10 -6.18
CA ASN A 15 24.96 -19.90 -5.62
C ASN A 15 25.65 -18.66 -6.23
N THR A 16 24.88 -17.66 -6.68
CA THR A 16 25.43 -16.40 -7.22
C THR A 16 24.71 -15.14 -6.72
N LEU A 17 23.83 -15.27 -5.72
CA LEU A 17 23.26 -14.11 -5.01
C LEU A 17 24.15 -13.61 -3.86
N ASP A 18 25.07 -14.47 -3.38
CA ASP A 18 25.93 -14.21 -2.22
C ASP A 18 27.10 -13.24 -2.48
N GLU A 19 27.35 -12.84 -3.74
CA GLU A 19 28.46 -11.92 -4.07
C GLU A 19 28.00 -10.47 -4.33
N GLN A 20 26.68 -10.19 -4.32
CA GLN A 20 26.16 -8.83 -4.58
C GLN A 20 25.57 -8.13 -3.36
N PHE A 21 25.30 -8.88 -2.29
CA PHE A 21 25.01 -8.35 -0.97
C PHE A 21 26.12 -8.83 -0.05
N GLY A 22 26.69 -7.94 0.76
CA GLY A 22 27.76 -8.25 1.70
C GLY A 22 27.29 -9.13 2.85
N VAL A 23 26.81 -10.33 2.55
CA VAL A 23 26.40 -11.36 3.50
C VAL A 23 27.60 -12.27 3.73
N GLN A 24 28.58 -11.75 4.47
CA GLN A 24 29.51 -12.62 5.19
C GLN A 24 29.13 -12.57 6.65
N GLU A 25 28.54 -13.69 7.09
CA GLU A 25 28.28 -14.10 8.47
C GLU A 25 27.33 -13.20 9.25
N PHE A 26 26.14 -13.69 9.60
CA PHE A 26 25.60 -13.59 10.96
C PHE A 26 24.45 -14.59 11.14
N GLU A 27 24.60 -15.54 12.06
CA GLU A 27 23.50 -16.19 12.77
C GLU A 27 22.87 -15.16 13.74
N ASP A 28 22.43 -14.01 13.22
CA ASP A 28 21.71 -13.01 14.02
C ASP A 28 20.21 -13.27 13.88
N SER A 29 19.51 -13.26 15.01
CA SER A 29 18.06 -13.26 15.05
C SER A 29 17.54 -12.00 14.36
N PHE A 30 16.96 -12.15 13.17
CA PHE A 30 16.22 -11.04 12.55
C PHE A 30 15.14 -10.52 13.49
N SER A 31 15.11 -9.21 13.67
CA SER A 31 14.13 -8.49 14.49
C SER A 31 12.82 -8.26 13.75
N TYR A 32 11.81 -7.76 14.47
CA TYR A 32 10.60 -7.22 13.87
C TYR A 32 10.89 -6.23 12.73
N TYR A 33 11.79 -5.27 12.97
CA TYR A 33 12.05 -4.16 12.04
C TYR A 33 12.77 -4.62 10.78
N ASP A 34 13.62 -5.65 10.88
CA ASP A 34 14.26 -6.27 9.70
C ASP A 34 13.21 -6.89 8.78
N PHE A 35 12.29 -7.66 9.36
CA PHE A 35 11.21 -8.28 8.59
C PHE A 35 10.23 -7.27 8.01
N VAL A 36 9.92 -6.20 8.74
CA VAL A 36 9.10 -5.10 8.19
C VAL A 36 9.81 -4.43 7.02
N ALA A 37 11.12 -4.20 7.12
CA ALA A 37 11.90 -3.66 6.01
C ALA A 37 11.88 -4.58 4.78
N TYR A 38 12.16 -5.87 4.94
CA TYR A 38 12.08 -6.82 3.84
C TYR A 38 10.68 -6.90 3.23
N GLY A 39 9.64 -6.93 4.06
CA GLY A 39 8.26 -6.91 3.59
C GLY A 39 7.95 -5.70 2.73
N TRP A 40 8.33 -4.50 3.17
CA TRP A 40 8.17 -3.28 2.35
C TRP A 40 9.02 -3.30 1.08
N GLY A 41 10.24 -3.85 1.13
CA GLY A 41 11.05 -4.04 -0.07
C GLY A 41 10.32 -4.85 -1.14
N GLU A 42 9.63 -5.91 -0.73
CA GLU A 42 8.87 -6.77 -1.63
C GLU A 42 7.50 -6.19 -2.04
N VAL A 43 6.89 -5.36 -1.19
CA VAL A 43 5.76 -4.52 -1.58
C VAL A 43 6.11 -3.69 -2.81
N PHE A 44 7.28 -3.04 -2.80
CA PHE A 44 7.75 -2.19 -3.90
C PHE A 44 8.37 -2.97 -5.07
N SER A 45 8.74 -4.23 -4.87
CA SER A 45 9.14 -5.15 -5.95
C SER A 45 7.93 -5.74 -6.69
N GLY A 46 6.74 -5.63 -6.09
CA GLY A 46 5.50 -6.22 -6.61
C GLY A 46 5.32 -7.69 -6.26
N ASP A 47 6.18 -8.28 -5.42
CA ASP A 47 6.03 -9.66 -4.94
C ASP A 47 5.18 -9.70 -3.66
N LYS A 48 3.86 -9.72 -3.84
CA LYS A 48 2.90 -9.84 -2.73
C LYS A 48 3.19 -11.08 -1.87
N THR A 49 3.50 -12.22 -2.47
CA THR A 49 3.64 -13.47 -1.71
C THR A 49 4.83 -13.39 -0.77
N LEU A 50 5.97 -12.89 -1.26
CA LEU A 50 7.15 -12.73 -0.44
C LEU A 50 6.99 -11.59 0.58
N ALA A 51 6.31 -10.50 0.21
CA ALA A 51 5.95 -9.43 1.15
C ALA A 51 5.13 -9.97 2.34
N LEU A 52 4.06 -10.74 2.08
CA LEU A 52 3.24 -11.34 3.14
C LEU A 52 4.03 -12.34 3.98
N ASP A 53 4.96 -13.10 3.40
CA ASP A 53 5.83 -14.02 4.15
C ASP A 53 6.73 -13.26 5.14
N TYR A 54 7.37 -12.18 4.71
CA TYR A 54 8.17 -11.34 5.60
C TYR A 54 7.33 -10.68 6.69
N PHE A 55 6.15 -10.13 6.35
CA PHE A 55 5.27 -9.57 7.38
C PHE A 55 4.76 -10.64 8.35
N ASN A 56 4.53 -11.89 7.90
CA ASN A 56 4.22 -13.00 8.79
C ASN A 56 5.37 -13.32 9.75
N GLN A 57 6.61 -13.27 9.28
CA GLN A 57 7.78 -13.43 10.14
C GLN A 57 7.86 -12.28 11.15
N ALA A 58 7.55 -11.05 10.75
CA ALA A 58 7.42 -9.91 11.66
C ALA A 58 6.37 -10.16 12.75
N LEU A 59 5.17 -10.66 12.42
CA LEU A 59 4.12 -10.98 13.43
C LEU A 59 4.51 -12.11 14.41
N ASN A 60 5.52 -12.91 14.07
CA ASN A 60 6.03 -13.99 14.92
C ASN A 60 7.27 -13.61 15.74
N SER A 61 7.76 -12.37 15.57
CA SER A 61 8.83 -11.83 16.41
C SER A 61 8.31 -11.55 17.82
N TYR A 62 9.15 -11.68 18.85
CA TYR A 62 8.77 -11.58 20.27
C TYR A 62 9.31 -10.31 20.95
N ASP A 63 9.92 -9.42 20.18
CA ASP A 63 10.72 -8.27 20.60
C ASP A 63 9.91 -6.97 20.72
N ILE A 64 8.66 -6.95 20.28
CA ILE A 64 7.81 -5.75 20.26
C ILE A 64 6.38 -6.01 20.76
N THR A 65 5.66 -4.94 21.14
CA THR A 65 4.28 -5.04 21.65
C THR A 65 3.21 -4.83 20.57
N TYR A 66 3.54 -4.14 19.48
CA TYR A 66 2.56 -3.71 18.48
C TYR A 66 3.05 -3.94 17.05
N TYR A 67 2.25 -4.64 16.25
CA TYR A 67 2.66 -5.13 14.93
C TYR A 67 1.94 -4.48 13.73
N ASN A 68 0.95 -3.62 13.98
CA ASN A 68 0.22 -2.76 13.05
C ASN A 68 1.05 -2.24 11.87
N SER A 69 2.33 -1.82 12.01
CA SER A 69 3.13 -1.39 10.84
C SER A 69 3.31 -2.49 9.79
N ALA A 70 3.61 -3.72 10.23
CA ALA A 70 3.64 -4.90 9.36
C ALA A 70 2.26 -5.17 8.73
N VAL A 71 1.18 -4.97 9.48
CA VAL A 71 -0.19 -5.18 8.99
C VAL A 71 -0.63 -4.10 8.00
N VAL A 72 -0.21 -2.85 8.17
CA VAL A 72 -0.34 -1.79 7.14
C VAL A 72 0.40 -2.22 5.88
N GLY A 73 1.62 -2.74 6.02
CA GLY A 73 2.38 -3.31 4.91
C GLY A 73 1.65 -4.46 4.18
N MET A 74 1.00 -5.37 4.91
CA MET A 74 0.15 -6.42 4.33
C MET A 74 -1.01 -5.83 3.53
N GLY A 75 -1.69 -4.80 4.06
CA GLY A 75 -2.76 -4.09 3.35
C GLY A 75 -2.26 -3.52 2.02
N TRP A 76 -1.14 -2.80 2.06
CA TRP A 76 -0.50 -2.27 0.85
C TRP A 76 -0.07 -3.35 -0.14
N ALA A 77 0.57 -4.43 0.31
CA ALA A 77 0.96 -5.56 -0.55
C ALA A 77 -0.23 -6.07 -1.39
N VAL A 78 -1.40 -6.20 -0.74
CA VAL A 78 -2.61 -6.65 -1.41
C VAL A 78 -3.24 -5.58 -2.29
N THR A 79 -3.23 -4.30 -1.88
CA THR A 79 -3.66 -3.18 -2.72
C THR A 79 -2.86 -3.13 -4.03
N TYR A 80 -1.52 -3.31 -3.96
CA TYR A 80 -0.70 -3.36 -5.17
C TYR A 80 -1.00 -4.56 -6.05
N GLN A 81 -1.21 -5.72 -5.45
CA GLN A 81 -1.60 -6.90 -6.22
C GLN A 81 -2.91 -6.65 -6.99
N ALA A 82 -3.91 -6.04 -6.34
CA ALA A 82 -5.19 -5.71 -6.97
C ALA A 82 -4.96 -4.81 -8.20
N ASN A 83 -4.13 -3.77 -8.06
CA ASN A 83 -3.82 -2.85 -9.15
C ASN A 83 -3.01 -3.51 -10.28
N ASN A 84 -2.05 -4.36 -9.94
CA ASN A 84 -1.24 -5.07 -10.93
C ASN A 84 -2.08 -6.05 -11.75
N LEU A 85 -3.10 -6.66 -11.15
CA LEU A 85 -4.02 -7.57 -11.86
C LEU A 85 -4.76 -6.86 -12.98
N LEU A 86 -5.23 -5.63 -12.76
CA LEU A 86 -5.94 -4.83 -13.78
C LEU A 86 -5.13 -4.69 -15.08
N ASN A 87 -3.80 -4.71 -14.99
CA ASN A 87 -2.89 -4.58 -16.13
C ASN A 87 -2.50 -5.93 -16.79
N THR A 88 -3.02 -7.06 -16.29
CA THR A 88 -2.71 -8.37 -16.84
C THR A 88 -3.57 -8.70 -18.06
N SER A 89 -3.06 -9.58 -18.92
CA SER A 89 -3.83 -10.11 -20.05
C SER A 89 -5.10 -10.85 -19.62
N GLU A 90 -5.16 -11.34 -18.39
CA GLU A 90 -6.34 -12.00 -17.82
C GLU A 90 -7.48 -11.00 -17.64
N CYS A 91 -7.21 -9.85 -17.00
CA CYS A 91 -8.16 -8.76 -16.86
C CYS A 91 -8.56 -8.09 -18.17
N ILE A 92 -7.62 -7.95 -19.12
CA ILE A 92 -7.90 -7.32 -20.41
C ILE A 92 -8.85 -8.19 -21.26
N ASN A 93 -8.78 -9.52 -21.12
CA ASN A 93 -9.55 -10.45 -21.96
C ASN A 93 -10.79 -11.03 -21.27
N ASN A 94 -10.92 -10.90 -19.95
CA ASN A 94 -12.05 -11.41 -19.17
C ASN A 94 -12.35 -10.46 -17.99
N ILE A 95 -13.07 -9.38 -18.30
CA ILE A 95 -13.30 -8.26 -17.37
C ILE A 95 -14.08 -8.71 -16.13
N GLU A 96 -15.07 -9.60 -16.27
CA GLU A 96 -15.98 -10.00 -15.18
C GLU A 96 -15.27 -10.87 -14.11
N ASP A 97 -14.54 -11.92 -14.53
CA ASP A 97 -13.78 -12.75 -13.58
C ASP A 97 -12.63 -11.96 -12.91
N CYS A 98 -12.11 -10.94 -13.59
CA CYS A 98 -11.09 -10.05 -13.05
C CYS A 98 -11.64 -9.11 -11.96
N THR A 99 -12.82 -8.54 -12.16
CA THR A 99 -13.42 -7.61 -11.19
C THR A 99 -13.68 -8.30 -9.85
N ASP A 100 -14.16 -9.55 -9.86
CA ASP A 100 -14.38 -10.32 -8.63
C ASP A 100 -13.07 -10.52 -7.83
N GLN A 101 -11.98 -10.88 -8.52
CA GLN A 101 -10.68 -11.09 -7.88
C GLN A 101 -10.05 -9.79 -7.38
N VAL A 102 -10.21 -8.69 -8.13
CA VAL A 102 -9.75 -7.35 -7.71
C VAL A 102 -10.51 -6.90 -6.47
N ASP A 103 -11.82 -7.11 -6.42
CA ASP A 103 -12.65 -6.76 -5.28
C ASP A 103 -12.35 -7.64 -4.06
N GLU A 104 -12.07 -8.93 -4.25
CA GLU A 104 -11.56 -9.80 -3.19
C GLU A 104 -10.26 -9.23 -2.58
N PHE A 105 -9.29 -8.86 -3.43
CA PHE A 105 -8.05 -8.26 -2.94
C PHE A 105 -8.28 -6.91 -2.25
N ARG A 106 -9.17 -6.06 -2.75
CA ARG A 106 -9.53 -4.80 -2.06
C ARG A 106 -10.16 -5.05 -0.70
N ASN A 107 -11.07 -6.03 -0.58
CA ASN A 107 -11.67 -6.42 0.70
C ASN A 107 -10.62 -6.99 1.68
N ASN A 108 -9.68 -7.78 1.17
CA ASN A 108 -8.53 -8.26 1.95
C ASN A 108 -7.64 -7.10 2.43
N ALA A 109 -7.41 -6.07 1.60
CA ALA A 109 -6.70 -4.87 2.01
C ALA A 109 -7.45 -4.10 3.12
N LYS A 110 -8.78 -3.93 2.98
CA LYS A 110 -9.64 -3.36 4.03
C LYS A 110 -9.53 -4.12 5.35
N CYS A 111 -9.48 -5.46 5.30
CA CYS A 111 -9.27 -6.31 6.46
C CYS A 111 -7.99 -5.95 7.22
N TYR A 112 -6.86 -5.88 6.51
CA TYR A 112 -5.57 -5.52 7.11
C TYR A 112 -5.56 -4.10 7.65
N PHE A 113 -6.06 -3.12 6.90
CA PHE A 113 -6.14 -1.73 7.36
C PHE A 113 -7.05 -1.55 8.58
N TYR A 114 -8.20 -2.23 8.61
CA TYR A 114 -9.05 -2.29 9.80
C TYR A 114 -8.29 -2.87 10.99
N LYS A 115 -7.65 -4.02 10.83
CA LYS A 115 -6.84 -4.65 11.89
C LYS A 115 -5.70 -3.77 12.37
N ALA A 116 -5.02 -3.10 11.45
CA ALA A 116 -3.97 -2.15 11.76
C ALA A 116 -4.47 -0.89 12.49
N SER A 117 -5.76 -0.57 12.44
CA SER A 117 -6.36 0.53 13.22
C SER A 117 -6.72 0.15 14.65
N LEU A 118 -6.75 -1.15 14.97
CA LEU A 118 -7.14 -1.63 16.29
C LEU A 118 -5.97 -1.61 17.27
N ASN A 119 -6.28 -1.31 18.53
CA ASN A 119 -5.37 -1.47 19.66
C ASN A 119 -5.49 -2.89 20.23
N GLU A 120 -5.10 -3.88 19.42
CA GLU A 120 -5.11 -5.30 19.79
C GLU A 120 -3.73 -5.94 19.61
N ASP A 121 -3.45 -6.97 20.40
CA ASP A 121 -2.25 -7.78 20.25
C ASP A 121 -2.41 -8.72 19.04
N LEU A 122 -1.65 -8.42 17.99
CA LEU A 122 -1.59 -9.17 16.74
C LEU A 122 -0.44 -10.17 16.72
N SER A 123 0.29 -10.35 17.84
CA SER A 123 1.35 -11.35 17.95
C SER A 123 0.82 -12.73 17.61
N LEU A 124 1.62 -13.51 16.88
CA LEU A 124 1.34 -14.89 16.50
C LEU A 124 0.11 -15.09 15.61
N GLN A 125 -0.49 -14.01 15.10
CA GLN A 125 -1.37 -14.08 13.94
C GLN A 125 -0.52 -14.05 12.68
N ASN A 126 -0.96 -14.73 11.62
CA ASN A 126 -0.42 -14.58 10.28
C ASN A 126 -1.49 -14.04 9.33
N SER A 127 -1.06 -13.66 8.13
CA SER A 127 -1.87 -13.13 7.05
C SER A 127 -3.10 -13.98 6.79
N SER A 128 -2.96 -15.32 6.76
CA SER A 128 -4.09 -16.22 6.54
C SER A 128 -5.07 -16.23 7.70
N GLN A 129 -4.61 -16.23 8.95
CA GLN A 129 -5.49 -16.18 10.13
C GLN A 129 -6.26 -14.86 10.22
N ILE A 130 -5.63 -13.74 9.85
CA ILE A 130 -6.29 -12.43 9.78
C ILE A 130 -7.41 -12.46 8.73
N LEU A 131 -7.13 -12.99 7.54
CA LEU A 131 -8.13 -13.10 6.47
C LEU A 131 -9.23 -14.11 6.80
N ASP A 132 -8.91 -15.23 7.42
CA ASP A 132 -9.90 -16.23 7.88
C ASP A 132 -10.91 -15.58 8.84
N TRP A 133 -10.45 -14.70 9.74
CA TRP A 133 -11.34 -13.93 10.62
C TRP A 133 -12.23 -12.96 9.82
N CYS A 134 -11.68 -12.24 8.84
CA CYS A 134 -12.47 -11.32 8.02
C CYS A 134 -13.50 -12.01 7.12
N ASN A 135 -13.25 -13.28 6.78
CA ASN A 135 -14.14 -14.10 5.96
C ASN A 135 -15.13 -14.93 6.80
N ASP A 136 -15.15 -14.77 8.14
CA ASP A 136 -16.17 -15.38 8.98
C ASP A 136 -17.55 -14.80 8.63
N ASN A 137 -18.58 -15.66 8.59
CA ASN A 137 -19.95 -15.27 8.23
C ASN A 137 -20.57 -14.23 9.20
N GLU A 138 -20.01 -14.07 10.39
CA GLU A 138 -20.44 -13.06 11.37
C GLU A 138 -19.73 -11.70 11.20
N VAL A 139 -18.74 -11.61 10.30
CA VAL A 139 -17.93 -10.40 10.08
C VAL A 139 -18.30 -9.74 8.76
N ASP A 140 -18.79 -8.51 8.83
CA ASP A 140 -18.95 -7.63 7.66
C ASP A 140 -17.79 -6.63 7.64
N ILE A 141 -16.73 -6.97 6.91
CA ILE A 141 -15.52 -6.13 6.87
C ILE A 141 -15.80 -4.75 6.26
N ASN A 142 -16.72 -4.63 5.31
CA ASN A 142 -17.08 -3.33 4.73
C ASN A 142 -17.74 -2.44 5.78
N GLN A 143 -18.67 -3.01 6.57
CA GLN A 143 -19.29 -2.26 7.65
C GLN A 143 -18.28 -1.87 8.73
N LEU A 144 -17.41 -2.78 9.16
CA LEU A 144 -16.41 -2.51 10.19
C LEU A 144 -15.41 -1.45 9.75
N TYR A 145 -14.89 -1.57 8.53
CA TYR A 145 -13.95 -0.63 7.93
C TYR A 145 -14.56 0.77 7.84
N ASN A 146 -15.78 0.89 7.31
CA ASN A 146 -16.47 2.18 7.16
C ASN A 146 -16.82 2.86 8.50
N ASN A 147 -16.82 2.11 9.62
CA ASN A 147 -17.06 2.68 10.94
C ASN A 147 -15.79 3.25 11.59
N VAL A 148 -14.61 3.00 11.01
CA VAL A 148 -13.34 3.55 11.52
C VAL A 148 -13.15 4.95 10.96
N ASP A 149 -12.92 5.90 11.86
CA ASP A 149 -12.57 7.27 11.50
C ASP A 149 -11.06 7.39 11.23
N PHE A 150 -10.62 6.83 10.10
CA PHE A 150 -9.19 6.74 9.75
C PHE A 150 -8.50 8.10 9.73
N MET A 151 -9.18 9.13 9.24
CA MET A 151 -8.61 10.48 9.12
C MET A 151 -8.29 11.11 10.47
N ASN A 152 -9.04 10.76 11.51
CA ASN A 152 -8.84 11.25 12.87
C ASN A 152 -7.97 10.35 13.75
N LEU A 153 -7.42 9.23 13.22
CA LEU A 153 -6.42 8.45 13.96
C LEU A 153 -5.19 9.30 14.25
N GLU A 154 -4.87 9.53 15.52
CA GLU A 154 -3.70 10.30 15.90
C GLU A 154 -2.49 9.39 16.06
N MET A 155 -1.29 9.88 15.70
CA MET A 155 -0.04 9.16 16.00
C MET A 155 0.10 8.89 17.50
N GLN A 156 -0.43 9.81 18.32
CA GLN A 156 -0.38 9.68 19.77
C GLN A 156 -1.36 8.64 20.35
N ASP A 157 -2.38 8.21 19.60
CA ASP A 157 -3.27 7.12 20.02
C ASP A 157 -2.58 5.75 19.94
N MET A 158 -1.41 5.69 19.31
CA MET A 158 -0.57 4.49 19.22
C MET A 158 0.78 4.67 19.93
N VAL A 159 0.75 5.38 21.07
CA VAL A 159 1.88 5.79 21.95
C VAL A 159 2.61 4.66 22.68
N THR A 160 2.74 3.51 22.03
CA THR A 160 3.55 2.41 22.57
C THR A 160 4.43 1.74 21.51
N TYR A 161 4.42 2.21 20.26
CA TYR A 161 5.33 1.77 19.21
C TYR A 161 6.79 2.19 19.42
N TYR A 162 7.00 3.16 20.31
CA TYR A 162 8.21 3.97 20.34
C TYR A 162 8.91 3.92 21.69
N THR A 163 9.31 2.73 22.13
CA THR A 163 10.24 2.66 23.27
C THR A 163 11.60 2.07 22.97
N ASP A 164 11.80 1.25 21.93
CA ASP A 164 13.12 0.64 21.68
C ASP A 164 13.34 0.29 20.20
N CYS A 165 13.33 1.26 19.28
CA CYS A 165 13.78 1.04 17.88
C CYS A 165 15.32 0.94 17.82
N LEU A 166 15.88 0.04 18.63
CA LEU A 166 17.30 -0.23 18.74
C LEU A 166 17.54 -1.71 18.42
N ASP A 167 18.64 -2.01 17.74
CA ASP A 167 19.12 -3.37 17.54
C ASP A 167 19.56 -4.02 18.87
N GLU A 168 19.94 -5.30 18.81
CA GLU A 168 20.41 -6.05 19.99
C GLU A 168 21.65 -5.42 20.66
N ASP A 169 22.40 -4.59 19.93
CA ASP A 169 23.58 -3.84 20.38
C ASP A 169 23.25 -2.43 20.92
N GLY A 170 21.98 -2.01 20.85
CA GLY A 170 21.53 -0.69 21.28
C GLY A 170 21.73 0.43 20.27
N ASN A 171 22.03 0.13 19.01
CA ASN A 171 22.07 1.12 17.92
C ASN A 171 20.69 1.29 17.31
N PRO A 172 20.29 2.51 16.91
CA PRO A 172 19.00 2.72 16.27
C PRO A 172 18.92 2.01 14.91
N TYR A 173 17.78 1.36 14.63
CA TYR A 173 17.50 0.88 13.28
C TYR A 173 17.47 2.04 12.28
N VAL A 174 17.77 1.74 11.02
CA VAL A 174 17.75 2.72 9.92
C VAL A 174 16.33 3.20 9.61
N SER A 175 15.32 2.38 9.87
CA SER A 175 13.91 2.68 9.65
C SER A 175 13.07 2.09 10.78
N CYS A 176 12.27 2.94 11.41
CA CYS A 176 11.40 2.55 12.53
C CYS A 176 9.92 2.44 12.11
N PHE A 177 9.63 2.79 10.85
CA PHE A 177 8.31 2.74 10.23
C PHE A 177 7.24 3.50 11.05
N GLU A 178 7.65 4.62 11.66
CA GLU A 178 6.86 5.52 12.51
C GLU A 178 5.68 6.14 11.76
N ASN A 179 5.83 6.30 10.44
CA ASN A 179 4.82 6.91 9.57
C ASN A 179 3.67 5.97 9.18
N PHE A 180 3.58 4.76 9.74
CA PHE A 180 2.57 3.79 9.31
C PHE A 180 1.12 4.27 9.45
N ILE A 181 0.82 5.22 10.36
CA ILE A 181 -0.50 5.88 10.41
C ILE A 181 -0.75 6.76 9.20
N ILE A 182 0.26 7.49 8.75
CA ILE A 182 0.15 8.31 7.56
C ILE A 182 -0.06 7.38 6.35
N ASP A 183 0.69 6.28 6.28
CA ASP A 183 0.56 5.25 5.24
C ASP A 183 -0.83 4.57 5.28
N LEU A 184 -1.39 4.35 6.48
CA LEU A 184 -2.74 3.81 6.67
C LEU A 184 -3.79 4.80 6.17
N LYS A 185 -3.66 6.08 6.53
CA LYS A 185 -4.60 7.14 6.12
C LYS A 185 -4.66 7.27 4.60
N VAL A 186 -3.51 7.33 3.92
CA VAL A 186 -3.52 7.43 2.46
C VAL A 186 -3.96 6.12 1.80
N GLY A 187 -3.70 4.97 2.42
CA GLY A 187 -4.26 3.68 2.00
C GLY A 187 -5.79 3.68 2.06
N TYR A 188 -6.36 4.24 3.14
CA TYR A 188 -7.80 4.41 3.28
C TYR A 188 -8.39 5.29 2.18
N ILE A 189 -7.87 6.51 2.01
CA ILE A 189 -8.36 7.45 0.98
C ILE A 189 -8.24 6.83 -0.41
N TYR A 190 -7.17 6.08 -0.68
CA TYR A 190 -6.98 5.41 -1.95
C TYR A 190 -8.02 4.32 -2.21
N LEU A 191 -8.39 3.51 -1.21
CA LEU A 191 -9.46 2.52 -1.37
C LEU A 191 -10.84 3.17 -1.56
N GLU A 192 -11.14 4.28 -0.87
CA GLU A 192 -12.38 5.05 -1.09
C GLU A 192 -12.42 5.63 -2.50
N TYR A 193 -11.30 6.18 -2.99
CA TYR A 193 -11.18 6.64 -4.38
C TYR A 193 -11.46 5.51 -5.38
N LEU A 194 -10.89 4.32 -5.18
CA LEU A 194 -11.14 3.18 -6.06
C LEU A 194 -12.61 2.74 -6.03
N SER A 195 -13.26 2.75 -4.86
CA SER A 195 -14.69 2.47 -4.73
C SER A 195 -15.55 3.54 -5.43
N TYR A 196 -15.19 4.81 -5.32
CA TYR A 196 -15.84 5.90 -6.06
C TYR A 196 -15.72 5.72 -7.58
N ILE A 197 -14.52 5.45 -8.10
CA ILE A 197 -14.32 5.21 -9.53
C ILE A 197 -15.14 4.01 -10.01
N GLN A 198 -15.15 2.91 -9.25
CA GLN A 198 -15.96 1.73 -9.56
C GLN A 198 -17.46 2.08 -9.63
N SER A 199 -17.95 2.87 -8.67
CA SER A 199 -19.36 3.24 -8.63
C SER A 199 -19.82 4.05 -9.86
N ILE A 200 -18.94 4.88 -10.42
CA ILE A 200 -19.17 5.61 -11.68
C ILE A 200 -19.27 4.63 -12.86
N LEU A 201 -18.36 3.66 -12.93
CA LEU A 201 -18.30 2.68 -14.02
C LEU A 201 -19.53 1.77 -14.03
N ASP A 202 -20.03 1.38 -12.87
CA ASP A 202 -21.16 0.48 -12.73
C ASP A 202 -22.53 1.18 -12.86
N GLU A 203 -22.54 2.49 -13.17
CA GLU A 203 -23.74 3.36 -13.13
C GLU A 203 -24.53 3.23 -11.82
N SER A 204 -23.85 2.82 -10.75
CA SER A 204 -24.44 2.65 -9.43
C SER A 204 -24.50 4.00 -8.72
N VAL A 205 -25.44 4.18 -7.79
CA VAL A 205 -25.43 5.37 -6.94
C VAL A 205 -24.23 5.24 -6.00
N ALA A 206 -23.17 5.99 -6.28
CA ALA A 206 -22.03 6.12 -5.40
C ALA A 206 -22.51 6.45 -3.98
N ASN A 207 -21.98 5.77 -2.96
CA ASN A 207 -22.21 6.16 -1.57
C ASN A 207 -21.50 7.49 -1.23
N GLU A 208 -20.50 7.89 -2.02
CA GLU A 208 -19.69 9.09 -1.83
C GLU A 208 -19.73 9.98 -3.08
N SER A 209 -19.80 11.30 -2.88
CA SER A 209 -19.74 12.26 -3.97
C SER A 209 -18.30 12.59 -4.36
N SER A 210 -18.09 13.12 -5.57
CA SER A 210 -16.78 13.64 -5.98
C SER A 210 -16.22 14.65 -4.99
N ASP A 211 -17.07 15.45 -4.36
CA ASP A 211 -16.66 16.49 -3.40
C ASP A 211 -16.18 15.86 -2.07
N ASP A 212 -16.77 14.73 -1.66
CA ASP A 212 -16.34 14.01 -0.45
C ASP A 212 -14.94 13.41 -0.66
N ILE A 213 -14.70 12.76 -1.80
CA ILE A 213 -13.39 12.20 -2.16
C ILE A 213 -12.33 13.32 -2.26
N ILE A 214 -12.66 14.43 -2.92
CA ILE A 214 -11.77 15.59 -3.00
C ILE A 214 -11.43 16.07 -1.58
N SER A 215 -12.43 16.24 -0.71
CA SER A 215 -12.22 16.70 0.67
C SER A 215 -11.30 15.78 1.47
N LEU A 216 -11.38 14.46 1.29
CA LEU A 216 -10.49 13.51 1.94
C LEU A 216 -9.02 13.73 1.52
N PHE A 217 -8.77 13.84 0.21
CA PHE A 217 -7.41 14.10 -0.29
C PHE A 217 -6.89 15.48 0.11
N GLU A 218 -7.72 16.53 0.05
CA GLU A 218 -7.33 17.87 0.48
C GLU A 218 -6.98 17.92 1.97
N GLN A 219 -7.78 17.29 2.82
CA GLN A 219 -7.52 17.20 4.26
C GLN A 219 -6.19 16.49 4.54
N PHE A 220 -5.92 15.39 3.83
CA PHE A 220 -4.66 14.67 3.93
C PHE A 220 -3.49 15.53 3.48
N TYR A 221 -3.57 16.12 2.28
CA TYR A 221 -2.49 16.93 1.72
C TYR A 221 -2.18 18.17 2.57
N ALA A 222 -3.21 18.83 3.11
CA ALA A 222 -3.01 19.97 4.02
C ALA A 222 -2.23 19.57 5.29
N SER A 223 -2.41 18.33 5.75
CA SER A 223 -1.73 17.79 6.93
C SER A 223 -0.33 17.22 6.62
N TYR A 224 -0.14 16.68 5.40
CA TYR A 224 1.05 15.93 5.00
C TYR A 224 1.56 16.35 3.60
N SER A 225 1.79 17.65 3.41
CA SER A 225 2.11 18.25 2.10
C SER A 225 3.40 17.77 1.42
N ASN A 226 4.31 17.15 2.16
CA ASN A 226 5.54 16.55 1.64
C ASN A 226 5.52 15.02 1.68
N TYR A 227 4.34 14.42 1.84
CA TYR A 227 4.21 12.96 1.99
C TYR A 227 4.95 12.20 0.88
N ASN A 228 5.61 11.15 1.30
CA ASN A 228 6.21 10.16 0.42
C ASN A 228 6.15 8.82 1.16
N ILE A 229 5.53 7.82 0.54
CA ILE A 229 5.40 6.49 1.12
C ILE A 229 6.76 5.84 1.43
N MET A 230 7.83 6.29 0.78
CA MET A 230 9.19 5.81 1.03
C MET A 230 9.85 6.49 2.25
N ASP A 231 9.26 7.55 2.80
CA ASP A 231 9.80 8.21 3.97
C ASP A 231 9.80 7.25 5.17
N ASP A 232 10.92 7.20 5.89
CA ASP A 232 11.17 6.23 6.97
C ASP A 232 11.11 4.75 6.51
N LYS A 233 11.47 4.52 5.24
CA LYS A 233 11.73 3.19 4.66
C LYS A 233 13.09 3.21 3.96
N SER A 234 13.68 2.03 3.72
CA SER A 234 14.96 1.93 3.01
C SER A 234 14.85 2.42 1.56
N ASN A 235 16.00 2.76 0.95
CA ASN A 235 16.07 3.13 -0.46
C ASN A 235 15.92 1.89 -1.37
N TYR A 236 14.70 1.40 -1.54
CA TYR A 236 14.41 0.34 -2.50
C TYR A 236 14.50 0.91 -3.92
N ALA A 237 15.16 0.18 -4.82
CA ALA A 237 15.13 0.51 -6.23
C ALA A 237 13.75 0.12 -6.78
N THR A 238 12.86 1.08 -6.91
CA THR A 238 11.49 0.86 -7.37
C THR A 238 11.04 1.96 -8.31
N ASP A 239 10.22 1.59 -9.30
CA ASP A 239 9.46 2.53 -10.13
C ASP A 239 8.18 3.00 -9.41
N TYR A 240 7.87 2.41 -8.25
CA TYR A 240 6.72 2.78 -7.46
C TYR A 240 6.94 4.10 -6.74
N THR A 241 6.04 5.06 -7.00
CA THR A 241 6.05 6.35 -6.33
C THR A 241 4.63 6.70 -5.90
N LEU A 242 4.38 6.74 -4.60
CA LEU A 242 3.23 7.44 -4.02
C LEU A 242 3.75 8.56 -3.15
N THR A 243 3.78 9.72 -3.77
CA THR A 243 4.25 10.97 -3.20
C THR A 243 3.15 12.00 -3.21
N TYR A 244 3.40 13.12 -2.55
CA TYR A 244 2.52 14.28 -2.61
C TYR A 244 2.19 14.70 -4.05
N LYS A 245 3.09 14.48 -5.02
CA LYS A 245 2.84 14.79 -6.44
C LYS A 245 1.77 13.90 -7.07
N ASN A 246 1.73 12.62 -6.70
CA ASN A 246 0.70 11.70 -7.16
C ASN A 246 -0.65 12.11 -6.53
N ILE A 247 -0.65 12.48 -5.24
CA ILE A 247 -1.83 12.97 -4.54
C ILE A 247 -2.38 14.25 -5.17
N THR A 248 -1.52 15.26 -5.39
CA THR A 248 -1.95 16.54 -6.00
C THR A 248 -2.37 16.37 -7.47
N SER A 249 -1.76 15.44 -8.21
CA SER A 249 -2.21 15.07 -9.56
C SER A 249 -3.63 14.50 -9.54
N LEU A 250 -3.92 13.63 -8.56
CA LEU A 250 -5.24 13.02 -8.40
C LEU A 250 -6.30 14.05 -7.96
N ILE A 251 -5.99 14.93 -6.99
CA ILE A 251 -6.87 16.06 -6.61
C ILE A 251 -7.17 16.93 -7.84
N SER A 252 -6.14 17.27 -8.61
CA SER A 252 -6.29 18.03 -9.84
C SER A 252 -7.23 17.35 -10.84
N THR A 253 -7.04 16.05 -11.06
CA THR A 253 -7.88 15.24 -11.96
C THR A 253 -9.34 15.21 -11.51
N LEU A 254 -9.60 15.05 -10.21
CA LEU A 254 -10.95 15.08 -9.66
C LEU A 254 -11.63 16.44 -9.87
N TYR A 255 -10.92 17.54 -9.62
CA TYR A 255 -11.46 18.88 -9.92
C TYR A 255 -11.68 19.12 -11.41
N LEU A 256 -10.81 18.60 -12.26
CA LEU A 256 -10.99 18.70 -13.70
C LEU A 256 -12.26 17.97 -14.13
N ASN A 257 -12.50 16.77 -13.59
CA ASN A 257 -13.68 15.96 -13.86
C ASN A 257 -14.98 16.60 -13.34
N SER A 258 -14.92 17.38 -12.26
CA SER A 258 -16.07 18.16 -11.76
C SER A 258 -16.28 19.49 -12.49
N GLY A 259 -15.39 19.84 -13.44
CA GLY A 259 -15.45 21.08 -14.21
C GLY A 259 -14.87 22.30 -13.49
N ASN A 260 -14.23 22.12 -12.33
CA ASN A 260 -13.54 23.18 -11.60
C ASN A 260 -12.09 23.34 -12.06
N TYR A 261 -11.91 23.98 -13.22
CA TYR A 261 -10.59 24.19 -13.82
C TYR A 261 -9.62 24.99 -12.93
N SER A 262 -10.12 25.98 -12.18
CA SER A 262 -9.27 26.84 -11.35
C SER A 262 -8.57 26.03 -10.27
N SER A 263 -9.32 25.21 -9.52
CA SER A 263 -8.75 24.35 -8.49
C SER A 263 -7.93 23.22 -9.09
N ALA A 264 -8.35 22.65 -10.22
CA ALA A 264 -7.57 21.65 -10.93
C ALA A 264 -6.15 22.18 -11.25
N CYS A 265 -6.07 23.36 -11.85
CA CYS A 265 -4.77 23.93 -12.21
C CYS A 265 -3.91 24.31 -10.99
N GLU A 266 -4.51 24.87 -9.94
CA GLU A 266 -3.81 25.17 -8.68
C GLU A 266 -3.13 23.92 -8.11
N TYR A 267 -3.83 22.79 -8.06
CA TYR A 267 -3.26 21.54 -7.57
C TYR A 267 -2.22 20.94 -8.53
N ALA A 268 -2.45 21.03 -9.85
CA ALA A 268 -1.51 20.55 -10.85
C ALA A 268 -0.15 21.26 -10.77
N GLN A 269 -0.08 22.51 -10.31
CA GLN A 269 1.19 23.23 -10.15
C GLN A 269 2.12 22.62 -9.09
N TYR A 270 1.60 21.90 -8.09
CA TYR A 270 2.43 21.16 -7.14
C TYR A 270 3.13 19.96 -7.79
N THR A 271 2.53 19.40 -8.84
CA THR A 271 3.04 18.27 -9.62
C THR A 271 3.93 18.74 -10.78
N CYS A 272 3.48 19.76 -11.51
CA CYS A 272 4.12 20.39 -12.66
C CYS A 272 4.33 21.91 -12.41
N PRO A 273 5.43 22.33 -11.77
CA PRO A 273 5.63 23.73 -11.36
C PRO A 273 5.64 24.74 -12.52
N ASP A 274 5.97 24.28 -13.73
CA ASP A 274 6.04 25.11 -14.93
C ASP A 274 4.70 25.22 -15.69
N LEU A 275 3.62 24.61 -15.17
CA LEU A 275 2.30 24.66 -15.80
C LEU A 275 1.74 26.08 -15.77
N ALA A 276 1.50 26.64 -16.96
CA ALA A 276 0.79 27.89 -17.13
C ALA A 276 -0.72 27.64 -16.97
N CYS A 277 -1.33 28.16 -15.91
CA CYS A 277 -2.78 28.14 -15.69
C CYS A 277 -3.50 29.18 -16.56
N ASP A 278 -3.39 29.03 -17.88
CA ASP A 278 -3.86 29.97 -18.90
C ASP A 278 -5.20 29.57 -19.55
N GLU A 279 -6.01 28.78 -18.85
CA GLU A 279 -7.27 28.18 -19.35
C GLU A 279 -7.09 27.17 -20.49
N ASN A 280 -5.85 26.86 -20.90
CA ASN A 280 -5.59 25.79 -21.84
C ASN A 280 -5.67 24.43 -21.14
N ILE A 281 -6.84 23.79 -21.23
CA ILE A 281 -7.09 22.47 -20.67
C ILE A 281 -6.12 21.41 -21.21
N LEU A 282 -5.62 21.54 -22.44
CA LEU A 282 -4.69 20.55 -23.02
C LEU A 282 -3.34 20.55 -22.29
N ASN A 283 -2.82 21.72 -21.91
CA ASN A 283 -1.56 21.80 -21.15
C ASN A 283 -1.69 21.13 -19.77
N LEU A 284 -2.88 21.27 -19.15
CA LEU A 284 -3.19 20.64 -17.88
C LEU A 284 -3.26 19.11 -18.04
N ILE A 285 -4.00 18.61 -19.03
CA ILE A 285 -4.08 17.16 -19.31
C ILE A 285 -2.70 16.58 -19.62
N ASP A 286 -1.94 17.23 -20.52
CA ASP A 286 -0.59 16.79 -20.90
C ASP A 286 0.37 16.72 -19.69
N CYS A 287 0.19 17.59 -18.69
CA CYS A 287 0.94 17.52 -17.43
C CYS A 287 0.54 16.30 -16.60
N LEU A 288 -0.77 16.11 -16.39
CA LEU A 288 -1.32 15.07 -15.52
C LEU A 288 -1.09 13.66 -16.07
N ASP A 289 -1.10 13.47 -17.40
CA ASP A 289 -0.87 12.18 -18.07
C ASP A 289 0.52 11.56 -17.79
N ASN A 290 1.44 12.31 -17.17
CA ASN A 290 2.77 11.81 -16.79
C ASN A 290 2.83 11.21 -15.37
N PHE A 291 1.71 11.14 -14.64
CA PHE A 291 1.64 10.74 -13.22
C PHE A 291 0.51 9.76 -12.94
#